data_AF-A0A6J4KJC1-F1
#
_entry.id   AF-A0A6J4KJC1-F1
#
_cell.length_a   1.000
_cell.length_b   1.000
_cell.length_c   1.000
_cell.angle_alpha   90.00
_cell.angle_beta   90.00
_cell.angle_gamma   90.00
#
_symmetry.space_group_name_H-M   'P 1'
#
loop_
_entity.id
_entity.type
_entity.pdbx_description
1 polymer ?
#
loop_
_entity_poly.entity_id
_entity_poly.type
_entity_poly.pdbx_seq_one_letter_code
_entity_poly.pdbx_strand_id
1 'polypeptide(L)'
;MPQPIFRRLRAALVLAALLAATGLPAPLAAHTRLASSSPAQGDTVAAGLSRVGVRFTRPVEAELTSLTVLAGSDTVAAGQAALVAGSEGREFTLGLAAGLRAGGYTVAWRTAGADGHVIHGTFAFVVSPAATGAGVPAAVAPMPEAPAGQPGPDLDESSSSDSALAVLVRWAGYLALLGMVGAAGFELGVILPLRRLHAHDLVTSRAAYGAWFLAAGAAALSVLLLVVRLWMQAAQAFGPAEALDGGRLRSLLVNTVWGNAWVLQALATVAFFVGLLVARAPHGRTIGWMGAAVGAVILCAVPALSGHAAAVEGRTGIAILSDTVHVLGAGLWLGTLSVLIAAGLPAALWARDGGGTAAFAAMVNRFSPVALASAALVAATGVINALFHLTAPAQLWTTSYGQFLLAKLALLSVVAATGFYNWRRVRPVLGDEAAALRLRRSARVELLVGGAAVLVTAVLVALPTPG
;
A
#
# COMPACT_ATOMS: atom_id res chain seq x y z
N MET A 1 -31.26 25.54 -9.69
CA MET A 1 -31.11 24.09 -9.98
C MET A 1 -29.67 23.76 -10.40
N PRO A 2 -28.88 23.00 -9.61
CA PRO A 2 -27.57 22.51 -10.05
C PRO A 2 -27.54 20.98 -9.98
N GLN A 3 -28.25 20.29 -10.88
CA GLN A 3 -28.28 18.82 -10.96
C GLN A 3 -27.32 18.18 -12.00
N PRO A 4 -26.87 18.85 -13.09
CA PRO A 4 -26.16 18.13 -14.16
C PRO A 4 -24.71 17.79 -13.79
N ILE A 5 -24.03 18.64 -13.00
CA ILE A 5 -22.64 18.42 -12.59
C ILE A 5 -22.52 17.22 -11.64
N PHE A 6 -23.42 17.10 -10.64
CA PHE A 6 -23.39 15.99 -9.70
C PHE A 6 -23.73 14.65 -10.34
N ARG A 7 -24.60 14.64 -11.36
CA ARG A 7 -24.92 13.44 -12.15
C ARG A 7 -23.74 12.98 -13.01
N ARG A 8 -23.02 13.91 -13.64
CA ARG A 8 -21.81 13.61 -14.42
C ARG A 8 -20.64 13.13 -13.55
N LEU A 9 -20.46 13.71 -12.36
CA LEU A 9 -19.47 13.27 -11.37
C LEU A 9 -19.77 11.88 -10.81
N ARG A 10 -21.02 11.58 -10.47
CA ARG A 10 -21.43 10.22 -10.06
C ARG A 10 -21.17 9.20 -11.15
N ALA A 11 -21.49 9.53 -12.40
CA ALA A 11 -21.20 8.66 -13.54
C ALA A 11 -19.69 8.43 -13.73
N ALA A 12 -18.86 9.48 -13.56
CA ALA A 12 -17.41 9.35 -13.63
C ALA A 12 -16.84 8.50 -12.46
N LEU A 13 -17.36 8.63 -11.25
CA LEU A 13 -16.97 7.80 -10.09
C LEU A 13 -17.38 6.34 -10.27
N VAL A 14 -18.59 6.09 -10.77
CA VAL A 14 -19.07 4.73 -11.08
C VAL A 14 -18.26 4.13 -12.22
N LEU A 15 -17.95 4.91 -13.27
CA LEU A 15 -17.11 4.45 -14.37
C LEU A 15 -15.68 4.16 -13.92
N ALA A 16 -15.08 5.00 -13.06
CA ALA A 16 -13.76 4.74 -12.48
C ALA A 16 -13.77 3.47 -11.60
N ALA A 17 -14.83 3.26 -10.81
CA ALA A 17 -15.00 2.06 -10.01
C ALA A 17 -15.23 0.80 -10.87
N LEU A 18 -15.98 0.92 -11.98
CA LEU A 18 -16.20 -0.16 -12.93
C LEU A 18 -14.94 -0.49 -13.73
N LEU A 19 -14.20 0.51 -14.21
CA LEU A 19 -12.90 0.31 -14.87
C LEU A 19 -11.88 -0.32 -13.91
N ALA A 20 -11.94 0.03 -12.62
CA ALA A 20 -11.15 -0.63 -11.59
C ALA A 20 -11.57 -2.10 -11.36
N ALA A 21 -12.83 -2.44 -11.61
CA ALA A 21 -13.36 -3.79 -11.47
C ALA A 21 -13.18 -4.67 -12.72
N THR A 22 -12.97 -4.08 -13.91
CA THR A 22 -12.86 -4.80 -15.20
C THR A 22 -11.43 -4.95 -15.71
N GLY A 23 -10.41 -4.69 -14.89
CA GLY A 23 -9.02 -4.90 -15.26
C GLY A 23 -8.74 -6.39 -15.53
N LEU A 24 -8.90 -6.82 -16.77
CA LEU A 24 -8.46 -8.14 -17.24
C LEU A 24 -6.97 -8.30 -16.92
N PRO A 25 -6.53 -9.45 -16.37
CA PRO A 25 -5.11 -9.68 -16.17
C PRO A 25 -4.44 -9.88 -17.52
N ALA A 26 -3.67 -8.88 -17.97
CA ALA A 26 -2.65 -9.11 -18.99
C ALA A 26 -1.41 -9.68 -18.28
N PRO A 27 -0.90 -10.87 -18.65
CA PRO A 27 0.27 -11.44 -18.03
C PRO A 27 1.50 -10.68 -18.54
N LEU A 28 1.89 -9.59 -17.90
CA LEU A 28 3.13 -8.88 -18.21
C LEU A 28 4.28 -9.42 -17.36
N ALA A 29 5.38 -9.73 -18.05
CA ALA A 29 6.53 -10.54 -17.65
C ALA A 29 7.50 -9.84 -16.67
N ALA A 30 7.01 -8.96 -15.78
CA ALA A 30 7.83 -8.17 -14.85
C ALA A 30 7.71 -8.58 -13.37
N HIS A 31 6.93 -9.63 -13.08
CA HIS A 31 6.70 -10.11 -11.72
C HIS A 31 7.75 -11.10 -11.22
N THR A 32 7.83 -11.22 -9.89
CA THR A 32 8.32 -12.44 -9.23
C THR A 32 7.53 -13.62 -9.78
N ARG A 33 8.23 -14.51 -10.49
CA ARG A 33 7.70 -15.75 -11.07
C ARG A 33 8.75 -16.83 -10.90
N LEU A 34 8.35 -18.08 -11.07
CA LEU A 34 9.30 -19.17 -11.20
C LEU A 34 10.07 -19.01 -12.51
N ALA A 35 11.35 -18.73 -12.41
CA ALA A 35 12.26 -18.65 -13.54
C ALA A 35 12.66 -20.04 -14.04
N SER A 36 12.95 -20.96 -13.12
CA SER A 36 13.29 -22.34 -13.42
C SER A 36 13.08 -23.26 -12.22
N SER A 37 13.00 -24.57 -12.47
CA SER A 37 12.91 -25.62 -11.45
C SER A 37 13.96 -26.71 -11.70
N SER A 38 14.30 -27.45 -10.65
CA SER A 38 15.14 -28.64 -10.73
C SER A 38 14.50 -29.77 -9.92
N PRO A 39 14.01 -30.86 -10.54
CA PRO A 39 13.93 -31.10 -11.98
C PRO A 39 13.11 -30.04 -12.73
N ALA A 40 13.36 -29.86 -14.02
CA ALA A 40 12.57 -28.98 -14.85
C ALA A 40 11.15 -29.56 -15.08
N GLN A 41 10.21 -28.70 -15.44
CA GLN A 41 8.85 -29.11 -15.80
C GLN A 41 8.89 -30.17 -16.92
N GLY A 42 8.31 -31.34 -16.66
CA GLY A 42 8.25 -32.47 -17.59
C GLY A 42 9.49 -33.36 -17.63
N ASP A 43 10.52 -33.07 -16.83
CA ASP A 43 11.75 -33.88 -16.80
C ASP A 43 11.47 -35.32 -16.38
N THR A 44 12.25 -36.25 -16.95
CA THR A 44 12.37 -37.62 -16.44
C THR A 44 13.75 -37.80 -15.83
N VAL A 45 13.82 -38.03 -14.52
CA VAL A 45 15.07 -38.14 -13.75
C VAL A 45 15.32 -39.55 -13.23
N ALA A 46 16.59 -39.88 -12.98
CA ALA A 46 16.99 -41.16 -12.42
C ALA A 46 16.54 -41.32 -10.95
N ALA A 47 16.44 -42.57 -10.51
CA ALA A 47 16.24 -42.88 -9.09
C ALA A 47 17.38 -42.32 -8.22
N GLY A 48 17.08 -41.94 -6.97
CA GLY A 48 18.07 -41.37 -6.04
C GLY A 48 18.13 -39.83 -6.02
N LEU A 49 17.16 -39.13 -6.63
CA LEU A 49 17.00 -37.68 -6.46
C LEU A 49 16.89 -37.33 -4.97
N SER A 50 17.84 -36.52 -4.48
CA SER A 50 17.96 -36.15 -3.07
C SER A 50 17.45 -34.74 -2.75
N ARG A 51 17.08 -33.95 -3.76
CA ARG A 51 16.52 -32.60 -3.59
C ARG A 51 15.66 -32.18 -4.78
N VAL A 52 14.74 -31.26 -4.52
CA VAL A 52 14.06 -30.45 -5.54
C VAL A 52 14.40 -28.98 -5.31
N GLY A 53 14.39 -28.17 -6.37
CA GLY A 53 14.77 -26.78 -6.33
C GLY A 53 13.92 -25.88 -7.23
N VAL A 54 13.87 -24.61 -6.86
CA VAL A 54 13.15 -23.54 -7.56
C VAL A 54 14.02 -22.29 -7.59
N ARG A 55 14.00 -21.58 -8.72
CA ARG A 55 14.64 -20.27 -8.87
C ARG A 55 13.60 -19.25 -9.34
N PHE A 56 13.58 -18.09 -8.71
CA PHE A 56 12.66 -17.00 -9.01
C PHE A 56 13.34 -15.88 -9.81
N THR A 57 12.55 -15.11 -10.56
CA THR A 57 13.01 -13.94 -11.34
C THR A 57 13.48 -12.78 -10.47
N ARG A 58 12.98 -12.70 -9.23
CA ARG A 58 13.27 -11.64 -8.24
C ARG A 58 13.50 -12.26 -6.87
N PRO A 59 14.18 -11.55 -5.94
CA PRO A 59 14.30 -12.02 -4.55
C PRO A 59 12.94 -12.23 -3.89
N VAL A 60 12.83 -13.28 -3.06
CA VAL A 60 11.61 -13.64 -2.32
C VAL A 60 11.87 -13.89 -0.84
N GLU A 61 10.81 -13.84 -0.03
CA GLU A 61 10.89 -14.06 1.41
C GLU A 61 11.16 -15.53 1.73
N ALA A 62 12.34 -15.80 2.29
CA ALA A 62 12.78 -17.16 2.63
C ALA A 62 11.88 -17.82 3.71
N GLU A 63 11.36 -17.03 4.65
CA GLU A 63 10.43 -17.50 5.68
C GLU A 63 9.11 -18.02 5.10
N LEU A 64 8.73 -17.53 3.91
CA LEU A 64 7.47 -17.85 3.25
C LEU A 64 7.63 -18.79 2.05
N THR A 65 8.86 -19.20 1.76
CA THR A 65 9.16 -20.10 0.65
C THR A 65 9.08 -21.55 1.11
N SER A 66 8.14 -22.31 0.57
CA SER A 66 7.91 -23.71 0.90
C SER A 66 7.67 -24.54 -0.35
N LEU A 67 8.07 -25.81 -0.26
CA LEU A 67 7.86 -26.81 -1.30
C LEU A 67 7.13 -28.01 -0.69
N THR A 68 6.19 -28.56 -1.44
CA THR A 68 5.46 -29.78 -1.14
C THR A 68 5.53 -30.69 -2.35
N VAL A 69 6.12 -31.87 -2.19
CA VAL A 69 6.24 -32.90 -3.21
C VAL A 69 5.13 -33.93 -2.99
N LEU A 70 4.36 -34.17 -4.04
CA LEU A 70 3.19 -35.03 -4.07
C LEU A 70 3.41 -36.20 -5.04
N ALA A 71 2.98 -37.39 -4.64
CA ALA A 71 2.81 -38.56 -5.51
C ALA A 71 1.31 -38.85 -5.62
N GLY A 72 0.65 -38.38 -6.68
CA GLY A 72 -0.81 -38.34 -6.73
C GLY A 72 -1.35 -37.40 -5.64
N SER A 73 -2.19 -37.91 -4.73
CA SER A 73 -2.71 -37.16 -3.58
C SER A 73 -1.80 -37.19 -2.35
N ASP A 74 -0.75 -38.02 -2.35
CA ASP A 74 0.03 -38.30 -1.14
C ASP A 74 1.23 -37.36 -1.04
N THR A 75 1.36 -36.68 0.10
CA THR A 75 2.53 -35.87 0.41
C THR A 75 3.73 -36.76 0.75
N VAL A 76 4.77 -36.73 -0.08
CA VAL A 76 6.00 -37.50 0.11
C VAL A 76 7.12 -36.69 0.76
N ALA A 77 7.11 -35.37 0.60
CA ALA A 77 7.99 -34.45 1.29
C ALA A 77 7.33 -33.07 1.37
N ALA A 78 7.45 -32.38 2.50
CA ALA A 78 6.97 -31.01 2.63
C ALA A 78 7.84 -30.26 3.63
N GLY A 79 8.08 -28.98 3.38
CA GLY A 79 8.82 -28.14 4.32
C GLY A 79 9.14 -26.76 3.78
N GLN A 80 9.72 -25.95 4.66
CA GLN A 80 10.33 -24.70 4.28
C GLN A 80 11.56 -24.98 3.40
N ALA A 81 11.69 -24.23 2.32
CA ALA A 81 12.77 -24.38 1.38
C ALA A 81 14.03 -23.69 1.91
N ALA A 82 15.19 -24.34 1.81
CA ALA A 82 16.46 -23.76 2.19
C ALA A 82 16.95 -22.80 1.09
N LEU A 83 17.25 -21.56 1.47
CA LEU A 83 17.88 -20.58 0.59
C LEU A 83 19.28 -21.05 0.16
N VAL A 84 19.54 -21.01 -1.14
CA VAL A 84 20.86 -21.29 -1.69
C VAL A 84 21.78 -20.09 -1.45
N ALA A 85 22.93 -20.34 -0.80
CA ALA A 85 23.91 -19.29 -0.51
C ALA A 85 24.45 -18.65 -1.80
N GLY A 86 24.53 -17.32 -1.82
CA GLY A 86 24.99 -16.56 -2.99
C GLY A 86 23.95 -16.36 -4.10
N SER A 87 22.71 -16.83 -3.93
CA SER A 87 21.63 -16.66 -4.92
C SER A 87 20.85 -15.35 -4.81
N GLU A 88 21.28 -14.42 -3.94
CA GLU A 88 20.60 -13.14 -3.69
C GLU A 88 19.09 -13.29 -3.34
N GLY A 89 18.72 -14.36 -2.65
CA GLY A 89 17.32 -14.59 -2.25
C GLY A 89 16.44 -15.15 -3.38
N ARG A 90 17.03 -15.70 -4.44
CA ARG A 90 16.28 -16.14 -5.64
C ARG A 90 16.19 -17.66 -5.79
N GLU A 91 17.06 -18.44 -5.18
CA GLU A 91 17.12 -19.90 -5.40
C GLU A 91 16.93 -20.67 -4.09
N PHE A 92 16.05 -21.68 -4.11
CA PHE A 92 15.64 -22.43 -2.94
C PHE A 92 15.57 -23.92 -3.21
N THR A 93 15.85 -24.74 -2.21
CA THR A 93 15.83 -26.21 -2.32
C THR A 93 15.15 -26.90 -1.15
N LEU A 94 14.52 -28.03 -1.41
CA LEU A 94 13.97 -28.95 -0.39
C LEU A 94 14.68 -30.30 -0.52
N GLY A 95 15.27 -30.78 0.58
CA GLY A 95 15.90 -32.09 0.65
C GLY A 95 14.86 -33.22 0.74
N LEU A 96 15.18 -34.36 0.13
CA LEU A 96 14.34 -35.56 0.06
C LEU A 96 15.01 -36.68 0.86
N ALA A 97 14.66 -36.80 2.14
CA ALA A 97 15.35 -37.69 3.09
C ALA A 97 15.36 -39.18 2.70
N ALA A 98 14.31 -39.67 2.03
CA ALA A 98 14.18 -41.08 1.66
C ALA A 98 14.41 -41.36 0.15
N GLY A 99 14.79 -40.33 -0.63
CA GLY A 99 14.73 -40.39 -2.09
C GLY A 99 13.31 -40.65 -2.62
N LEU A 100 13.15 -40.61 -3.94
CA LEU A 100 11.85 -40.87 -4.59
C LEU A 100 11.85 -42.23 -5.29
N ARG A 101 10.71 -42.91 -5.23
CA ARG A 101 10.46 -44.15 -5.98
C ARG A 101 10.17 -43.81 -7.44
N ALA A 102 10.13 -44.83 -8.30
CA ALA A 102 9.70 -44.64 -9.67
C ALA A 102 8.22 -44.20 -9.72
N GLY A 103 7.91 -43.17 -10.51
CA GLY A 103 6.56 -42.62 -10.61
C GLY A 103 6.53 -41.14 -11.02
N GLY A 104 5.34 -40.62 -11.26
CA GLY A 104 5.11 -39.19 -11.49
C GLY A 104 4.98 -38.43 -10.18
N TYR A 105 5.58 -37.25 -10.14
CA TYR A 105 5.57 -36.34 -8.99
C TYR A 105 5.12 -34.96 -9.39
N THR A 106 4.38 -34.31 -8.49
CA THR A 106 4.02 -32.89 -8.60
C THR A 106 4.64 -32.14 -7.44
N VAL A 107 5.33 -31.04 -7.71
CA VAL A 107 5.88 -30.14 -6.71
C VAL A 107 5.00 -28.89 -6.67
N ALA A 108 4.26 -28.74 -5.59
CA ALA A 108 3.61 -27.48 -5.26
C ALA A 108 4.61 -26.59 -4.53
N TRP A 109 4.69 -25.32 -4.93
CA TRP A 109 5.50 -24.32 -4.27
C TRP A 109 4.65 -23.12 -3.89
N ARG A 110 5.06 -22.44 -2.82
CA ARG A 110 4.51 -21.17 -2.37
C ARG A 110 5.66 -20.28 -1.96
N THR A 111 5.58 -19.00 -2.32
CA THR A 111 6.51 -17.97 -1.85
C THR A 111 5.81 -16.62 -1.83
N ALA A 112 6.52 -15.57 -1.44
CA ALA A 112 6.01 -14.22 -1.53
C ALA A 112 7.16 -13.25 -1.88
N GLY A 113 6.91 -12.40 -2.88
CA GLY A 113 7.89 -11.41 -3.36
C GLY A 113 8.00 -10.23 -2.40
N ALA A 114 9.09 -9.46 -2.46
CA ALA A 114 9.36 -8.34 -1.54
C ALA A 114 8.23 -7.27 -1.45
N ASP A 115 7.31 -7.24 -2.39
CA ASP A 115 6.12 -6.38 -2.43
C ASP A 115 4.93 -6.90 -1.58
N GLY A 116 5.04 -8.09 -0.98
CA GLY A 116 4.01 -8.67 -0.11
C GLY A 116 3.05 -9.62 -0.78
N HIS A 117 3.14 -9.82 -2.10
CA HIS A 117 2.24 -10.71 -2.81
C HIS A 117 2.67 -12.17 -2.67
N VAL A 118 1.76 -12.99 -2.12
CA VAL A 118 1.92 -14.43 -2.07
C VAL A 118 1.63 -15.00 -3.46
N ILE A 119 2.57 -15.78 -3.97
CA ILE A 119 2.47 -16.51 -5.23
C ILE A 119 2.65 -18.01 -4.97
N HIS A 120 1.97 -18.81 -5.77
CA HIS A 120 2.07 -20.26 -5.70
C HIS A 120 1.90 -20.84 -7.10
N GLY A 121 2.38 -22.07 -7.25
CA GLY A 121 2.21 -22.81 -8.48
C GLY A 121 2.65 -24.24 -8.32
N THR A 122 2.58 -24.98 -9.42
CA THR A 122 2.98 -26.39 -9.46
C THR A 122 3.84 -26.67 -10.68
N PHE A 123 4.78 -27.60 -10.53
CA PHE A 123 5.48 -28.23 -11.65
C PHE A 123 5.52 -29.75 -11.45
N ALA A 124 5.64 -30.52 -12.52
CA ALA A 124 5.62 -31.98 -12.49
C ALA A 124 6.87 -32.57 -13.15
N PHE A 125 7.30 -33.73 -12.66
CA PHE A 125 8.42 -34.51 -13.22
C PHE A 125 8.19 -36.01 -12.98
N VAL A 126 8.96 -36.86 -13.65
CA VAL A 126 8.87 -38.32 -13.53
C VAL A 126 10.19 -38.87 -13.02
N VAL A 127 10.15 -39.82 -12.09
CA VAL A 127 11.31 -40.62 -11.68
C VAL A 127 11.23 -41.97 -12.38
N SER A 128 12.29 -42.34 -13.10
CA SER A 128 12.37 -43.61 -13.82
C SER A 128 13.66 -44.36 -13.50
N PRO A 129 13.61 -45.69 -13.25
CA PRO A 129 14.81 -46.51 -13.08
C PRO A 129 15.68 -46.60 -14.34
N ALA A 130 15.07 -46.37 -15.52
CA ALA A 130 15.73 -46.50 -16.82
C ALA A 130 16.41 -45.20 -17.31
N ALA A 131 16.30 -44.09 -16.56
CA ALA A 131 16.92 -42.83 -16.95
C ALA A 131 18.43 -42.85 -16.65
N THR A 132 19.25 -42.64 -17.68
CA THR A 132 20.71 -42.52 -17.59
C THR A 132 21.13 -41.04 -17.72
N GLY A 133 21.26 -40.35 -16.57
CA GLY A 133 21.68 -38.94 -16.43
C GLY A 133 20.51 -37.94 -16.30
N ALA A 134 20.52 -36.87 -15.50
CA ALA A 134 21.54 -36.28 -14.61
C ALA A 134 21.26 -36.61 -13.14
N GLY A 135 21.82 -37.71 -12.66
CA GLY A 135 21.99 -37.93 -11.23
C GLY A 135 23.12 -37.04 -10.72
N VAL A 136 22.76 -36.09 -9.86
CA VAL A 136 23.64 -35.44 -8.87
C VAL A 136 24.63 -34.39 -9.42
N PRO A 137 24.38 -33.10 -9.14
CA PRO A 137 25.40 -32.27 -8.52
C PRO A 137 25.24 -32.40 -7.01
N ALA A 138 26.20 -33.06 -6.37
CA ALA A 138 26.36 -33.06 -4.91
C ALA A 138 26.76 -31.65 -4.41
N ALA A 139 27.13 -30.78 -5.34
CA ALA A 139 27.42 -29.38 -5.09
C ALA A 139 26.18 -28.49 -5.33
N VAL A 140 26.13 -27.40 -4.58
CA VAL A 140 25.28 -26.23 -4.84
C VAL A 140 25.80 -25.54 -6.12
N ALA A 141 25.62 -26.19 -7.27
CA ALA A 141 25.83 -25.51 -8.54
C ALA A 141 24.62 -24.59 -8.75
N PRO A 142 24.83 -23.28 -8.99
CA PRO A 142 23.73 -22.36 -9.26
C PRO A 142 22.86 -22.91 -10.39
N MET A 143 21.54 -22.90 -10.21
CA MET A 143 20.64 -23.28 -11.29
C MET A 143 20.94 -22.42 -12.53
N PRO A 144 21.05 -23.01 -13.73
CA PRO A 144 21.32 -22.26 -14.96
C PRO A 144 20.36 -21.07 -15.08
N GLU A 145 20.91 -19.91 -15.44
CA GLU A 145 20.10 -18.73 -15.71
C GLU A 145 19.27 -19.00 -16.97
N ALA A 146 17.95 -18.79 -16.86
CA ALA A 146 17.06 -18.92 -18.01
C ALA A 146 17.47 -17.89 -19.08
N PRO A 147 17.49 -18.24 -20.39
CA PRO A 147 17.78 -17.29 -21.45
C PRO A 147 16.86 -16.06 -21.37
N ALA A 148 17.44 -14.86 -21.34
CA ALA A 148 16.67 -13.62 -21.29
C ALA A 148 15.69 -13.54 -22.47
N GLY A 149 14.39 -13.52 -22.17
CA GLY A 149 13.32 -13.38 -23.17
C GLY A 149 12.53 -14.65 -23.52
N GLN A 150 12.86 -15.81 -22.94
CA GLN A 150 11.95 -16.96 -22.99
C GLN A 150 10.83 -16.80 -21.94
N PRO A 151 9.56 -17.04 -22.31
CA PRO A 151 8.52 -17.26 -21.31
C PRO A 151 9.01 -18.33 -20.34
N GLY A 152 8.81 -18.14 -19.04
CA GLY A 152 8.98 -19.21 -18.07
C GLY A 152 8.17 -20.44 -18.52
N PRO A 153 8.48 -21.65 -18.01
CA PRO A 153 7.69 -22.84 -18.35
C PRO A 153 6.19 -22.56 -18.19
N ASP A 154 5.36 -23.18 -19.03
CA ASP A 154 3.89 -23.14 -18.92
C ASP A 154 3.50 -23.84 -17.60
N LEU A 155 3.57 -23.07 -16.52
CA LEU A 155 3.24 -23.48 -15.17
C LEU A 155 1.87 -22.94 -14.83
N ASP A 156 1.12 -23.71 -14.05
CA ASP A 156 -0.09 -23.23 -13.37
C ASP A 156 0.33 -22.27 -12.24
N GLU A 157 0.77 -21.07 -12.62
CA GLU A 157 1.04 -19.95 -11.72
C GLU A 157 -0.25 -19.16 -11.51
N SER A 158 -0.79 -19.24 -10.30
CA SER A 158 -1.85 -18.36 -9.86
C SER A 158 -1.31 -17.38 -8.83
N SER A 159 -1.25 -16.10 -9.20
CA SER A 159 -1.27 -15.04 -8.19
C SER A 159 -2.66 -15.03 -7.56
N SER A 160 -2.74 -14.94 -6.22
CA SER A 160 -4.04 -14.70 -5.60
C SER A 160 -4.53 -13.35 -6.11
N SER A 161 -5.62 -13.33 -6.89
CA SER A 161 -6.30 -12.08 -7.24
C SER A 161 -6.57 -11.33 -5.94
N ASP A 162 -6.05 -10.11 -5.82
CA ASP A 162 -6.12 -9.38 -4.56
C ASP A 162 -7.59 -9.22 -4.18
N SER A 163 -7.99 -9.84 -3.06
CA SER A 163 -9.40 -9.92 -2.71
C SER A 163 -9.98 -8.51 -2.56
N ALA A 164 -11.26 -8.31 -2.90
CA ALA A 164 -11.92 -7.02 -2.69
C ALA A 164 -11.75 -6.52 -1.24
N LEU A 165 -11.71 -7.46 -0.28
CA LEU A 165 -11.43 -7.17 1.12
C LEU A 165 -10.01 -6.60 1.34
N ALA A 166 -8.98 -7.16 0.71
CA ALA A 166 -7.60 -6.68 0.81
C ALA A 166 -7.46 -5.25 0.28
N VAL A 167 -8.10 -4.95 -0.85
CA VAL A 167 -8.18 -3.59 -1.41
C VAL A 167 -8.88 -2.64 -0.45
N LEU A 168 -10.00 -3.05 0.14
CA LEU A 168 -10.76 -2.24 1.10
C LEU A 168 -9.98 -1.97 2.38
N VAL A 169 -9.30 -2.97 2.93
CA VAL A 169 -8.44 -2.84 4.13
C VAL A 169 -7.30 -1.86 3.86
N ARG A 170 -6.65 -1.96 2.70
CA ARG A 170 -5.58 -1.04 2.29
C ARG A 170 -6.09 0.38 2.06
N TRP A 171 -7.21 0.52 1.38
CA TRP A 171 -7.88 1.80 1.15
C TRP A 171 -8.22 2.49 2.48
N ALA A 172 -8.86 1.77 3.40
CA ALA A 172 -9.17 2.27 4.73
C ALA A 172 -7.90 2.61 5.53
N GLY A 173 -6.82 1.85 5.36
CA GLY A 173 -5.52 2.10 5.98
C GLY A 173 -4.89 3.40 5.49
N TYR A 174 -4.93 3.67 4.18
CA TYR A 174 -4.50 4.95 3.64
C TYR A 174 -5.37 6.12 4.10
N LEU A 175 -6.69 5.94 4.22
CA LEU A 175 -7.57 6.97 4.77
C LEU A 175 -7.25 7.26 6.25
N ALA A 176 -6.96 6.24 7.05
CA ALA A 176 -6.50 6.41 8.43
C ALA A 176 -5.18 7.20 8.49
N LEU A 177 -4.21 6.85 7.64
CA LEU A 177 -2.94 7.55 7.53
C LEU A 177 -3.11 9.03 7.16
N LEU A 178 -3.88 9.31 6.10
CA LEU A 178 -4.21 10.68 5.69
C LEU A 178 -4.93 11.43 6.82
N GLY A 179 -5.81 10.77 7.56
CA GLY A 179 -6.50 11.34 8.72
C GLY A 179 -5.53 11.73 9.86
N MET A 180 -4.56 10.88 10.18
CA MET A 180 -3.55 11.15 11.21
C MET A 180 -2.63 12.32 10.82
N VAL A 181 -2.08 12.29 9.60
CA VAL A 181 -1.24 13.39 9.06
C VAL A 181 -2.06 14.67 8.96
N GLY A 182 -3.29 14.58 8.46
CA GLY A 182 -4.20 15.69 8.30
C GLY A 182 -4.60 16.36 9.61
N ALA A 183 -4.82 15.58 10.67
CA ALA A 183 -5.14 16.14 11.98
C ALA A 183 -3.94 16.88 12.60
N ALA A 184 -2.73 16.31 12.48
CA ALA A 184 -1.51 16.98 12.90
C ALA A 184 -1.24 18.26 12.10
N GLY A 185 -1.42 18.21 10.76
CA GLY A 185 -1.29 19.35 9.87
C GLY A 185 -2.32 20.45 10.15
N PHE A 186 -3.57 20.08 10.43
CA PHE A 186 -4.61 21.01 10.84
C PHE A 186 -4.27 21.69 12.16
N GLU A 187 -3.82 20.93 13.15
CA GLU A 187 -3.54 21.47 14.48
C GLU A 187 -2.32 22.39 14.51
N LEU A 188 -1.20 21.94 13.93
CA LEU A 188 0.05 22.70 13.94
C LEU A 188 0.06 23.82 12.91
N GLY A 189 -0.52 23.59 11.73
CA GLY A 189 -0.49 24.53 10.59
C GLY A 189 -1.65 25.53 10.56
N VAL A 190 -2.80 25.18 11.15
CA VAL A 190 -4.03 26.02 11.08
C VAL A 190 -4.43 26.54 12.46
N ILE A 191 -4.67 25.65 13.42
CA ILE A 191 -5.25 26.04 14.72
C ILE A 191 -4.23 26.74 15.62
N LEU A 192 -3.03 26.17 15.79
CA LEU A 192 -2.00 26.73 16.67
C LEU A 192 -1.65 28.19 16.33
N PRO A 193 -1.43 28.57 15.06
CA PRO A 193 -1.19 29.97 14.69
C PRO A 193 -2.37 30.89 15.00
N LEU A 194 -3.61 30.45 14.79
CA LEU A 194 -4.80 31.27 15.08
C LEU A 194 -4.99 31.49 16.57
N ARG A 195 -4.74 30.45 17.39
CA ARG A 195 -4.80 30.57 18.85
C ARG A 195 -3.70 31.46 19.44
N ARG A 196 -2.49 31.44 18.87
CA ARG A 196 -1.41 32.36 19.29
C ARG A 196 -1.76 33.82 19.06
N LEU A 197 -2.63 34.10 18.10
CA LEU A 197 -3.16 35.43 17.81
C LEU A 197 -4.41 35.78 18.64
N HIS A 198 -4.85 34.90 19.55
CA HIS A 198 -6.11 35.02 20.29
C HIS A 198 -7.33 35.26 19.37
N ALA A 199 -7.29 34.66 18.18
CA ALA A 199 -8.31 34.83 17.16
C ALA A 199 -9.34 33.69 17.24
N HIS A 200 -10.61 34.05 17.42
CA HIS A 200 -11.75 33.13 17.38
C HIS A 200 -11.67 31.94 18.36
N ASP A 201 -11.27 32.19 19.61
CA ASP A 201 -10.90 31.17 20.61
C ASP A 201 -11.97 30.08 20.83
N LEU A 202 -13.26 30.42 20.86
CA LEU A 202 -14.33 29.44 21.01
C LEU A 202 -14.40 28.47 19.81
N VAL A 203 -14.31 28.99 18.59
CA VAL A 203 -14.38 28.21 17.36
C VAL A 203 -13.12 27.35 17.21
N THR A 204 -11.95 27.93 17.43
CA THR A 204 -10.68 27.21 17.31
C THR A 204 -10.56 26.11 18.36
N SER A 205 -11.06 26.32 19.58
CA SER A 205 -11.09 25.29 20.63
C SER A 205 -12.05 24.15 20.31
N ARG A 206 -13.23 24.45 19.74
CA ARG A 206 -14.17 23.42 19.30
C ARG A 206 -13.64 22.62 18.09
N ALA A 207 -13.04 23.31 17.12
CA ALA A 207 -12.42 22.67 15.96
C ALA A 207 -11.27 21.75 16.39
N ALA A 208 -10.44 22.21 17.32
CA ALA A 208 -9.37 21.43 17.95
C ALA A 208 -9.88 20.17 18.65
N TYR A 209 -10.98 20.28 19.40
CA TYR A 209 -11.60 19.13 20.05
C TYR A 209 -12.04 18.10 19.00
N GLY A 210 -12.73 18.53 17.95
CA GLY A 210 -13.11 17.65 16.83
C GLY A 210 -11.91 17.00 16.13
N ALA A 211 -10.85 17.77 15.86
CA ALA A 211 -9.62 17.25 15.26
C ALA A 211 -8.97 16.15 16.10
N TRP A 212 -8.99 16.28 17.43
CA TRP A 212 -8.50 15.23 18.33
C TRP A 212 -9.30 13.93 18.20
N PHE A 213 -10.64 13.96 18.14
CA PHE A 213 -11.44 12.73 17.97
C PHE A 213 -11.23 12.08 16.61
N LEU A 214 -11.10 12.89 15.56
CA LEU A 214 -10.77 12.38 14.23
C LEU A 214 -9.39 11.71 14.23
N ALA A 215 -8.40 12.31 14.88
CA ALA A 215 -7.06 11.75 15.03
C ALA A 215 -7.07 10.43 15.81
N ALA A 216 -7.77 10.39 16.95
CA ALA A 216 -7.90 9.20 17.77
C ALA A 216 -8.64 8.06 17.04
N GLY A 217 -9.72 8.40 16.32
CA GLY A 217 -10.45 7.45 15.48
C GLY A 217 -9.61 6.89 14.33
N ALA A 218 -8.82 7.75 13.68
CA ALA A 218 -7.88 7.32 12.63
C ALA A 218 -6.77 6.41 13.18
N ALA A 219 -6.23 6.71 14.36
CA ALA A 219 -5.25 5.85 15.04
C ALA A 219 -5.85 4.51 15.44
N ALA A 220 -7.07 4.48 16.00
CA ALA A 220 -7.78 3.25 16.33
C ALA A 220 -8.07 2.40 15.08
N LEU A 221 -8.48 3.04 13.97
CA LEU A 221 -8.67 2.38 12.69
C LEU A 221 -7.36 1.81 12.15
N SER A 222 -6.24 2.53 12.27
CA SER A 222 -4.90 2.04 11.88
C SER A 222 -4.53 0.76 12.64
N VAL A 223 -4.75 0.73 13.96
CA VAL A 223 -4.49 -0.47 14.79
C VAL A 223 -5.40 -1.63 14.39
N LEU A 224 -6.70 -1.39 14.22
CA LEU A 224 -7.64 -2.41 13.80
C LEU A 224 -7.24 -3.04 12.45
N LEU A 225 -6.93 -2.19 11.46
CA LEU A 225 -6.56 -2.65 10.12
C LEU A 225 -5.20 -3.33 10.09
N LEU A 226 -4.26 -2.95 10.97
CA LEU A 226 -3.00 -3.66 11.15
C LEU A 226 -3.23 -5.10 11.60
N VAL A 227 -4.11 -5.32 12.59
CA VAL A 227 -4.47 -6.66 13.07
C VAL A 227 -5.17 -7.48 11.97
N VAL A 228 -6.12 -6.87 11.26
CA VAL A 228 -6.82 -7.54 10.14
C VAL A 228 -5.83 -7.92 9.04
N ARG A 229 -4.92 -7.02 8.66
CA ARG A 229 -3.91 -7.28 7.62
C ARG A 229 -2.94 -8.40 8.03
N LEU A 230 -2.47 -8.39 9.29
CA LEU A 230 -1.60 -9.45 9.82
C LEU A 230 -2.30 -10.82 9.73
N TRP A 231 -3.57 -10.90 10.14
CA TRP A 231 -4.34 -12.14 10.04
C TRP A 231 -4.53 -12.59 8.59
N MET A 232 -4.90 -11.67 7.68
CA MET A 232 -5.09 -11.99 6.27
C MET A 232 -3.81 -12.56 5.66
N GLN A 233 -2.66 -11.96 5.97
CA GLN A 233 -1.37 -12.41 5.45
C GLN A 233 -0.94 -13.75 6.04
N ALA A 234 -1.14 -13.95 7.35
CA ALA A 234 -0.88 -15.24 7.99
C ALA A 234 -1.78 -16.35 7.44
N ALA A 235 -3.06 -16.06 7.19
CA ALA A 235 -4.00 -17.00 6.59
C ALA A 235 -3.64 -17.36 5.15
N GLN A 236 -3.12 -16.41 4.36
CA GLN A 236 -2.62 -16.67 3.01
C GLN A 236 -1.31 -17.47 3.01
N ALA A 237 -0.41 -17.17 3.95
CA ALA A 237 0.89 -17.82 4.06
C ALA A 237 0.80 -19.26 4.58
N PHE A 238 0.06 -19.49 5.66
CA PHE A 238 0.06 -20.75 6.41
C PHE A 238 -1.30 -21.47 6.43
N GLY A 239 -2.34 -20.83 5.91
CA GLY A 239 -3.71 -21.32 5.99
C GLY A 239 -4.48 -20.74 7.19
N PRO A 240 -5.82 -20.64 7.12
CA PRO A 240 -6.62 -19.97 8.15
C PRO A 240 -6.52 -20.59 9.56
N ALA A 241 -6.30 -21.91 9.64
CA ALA A 241 -6.20 -22.64 10.90
C ALA A 241 -4.90 -22.33 11.67
N GLU A 242 -3.80 -22.07 10.95
CA GLU A 242 -2.49 -21.75 11.53
C GLU A 242 -2.24 -20.23 11.62
N ALA A 243 -3.17 -19.40 11.13
CA ALA A 243 -2.98 -17.95 11.03
C ALA A 243 -2.78 -17.24 12.38
N LEU A 244 -3.21 -17.86 13.49
CA LEU A 244 -3.07 -17.33 14.84
C LEU A 244 -2.00 -18.07 15.67
N ASP A 245 -1.25 -18.98 15.06
CA ASP A 245 -0.13 -19.63 15.74
C ASP A 245 0.95 -18.60 16.11
N GLY A 246 1.32 -18.56 17.38
CA GLY A 246 2.26 -17.57 17.90
C GLY A 246 3.67 -17.69 17.31
N GLY A 247 4.11 -18.90 16.97
CA GLY A 247 5.40 -19.15 16.32
C GLY A 247 5.42 -18.60 14.89
N ARG A 248 4.38 -18.90 14.11
CA ARG A 248 4.17 -18.39 12.74
C ARG A 248 4.03 -16.87 12.68
N LEU A 249 3.26 -16.29 13.61
CA LEU A 249 3.09 -14.84 13.70
C LEU A 249 4.41 -14.15 14.06
N ARG A 250 5.18 -14.73 15.00
CA ARG A 250 6.51 -14.20 15.33
C ARG A 250 7.44 -14.24 14.13
N SER A 251 7.42 -15.32 13.35
CA SER A 251 8.31 -15.42 12.19
C SER A 251 7.92 -14.44 11.09
N LEU A 252 6.62 -14.24 10.84
CA LEU A 252 6.14 -13.16 9.97
C LEU A 252 6.62 -11.78 10.43
N LEU A 253 6.49 -11.47 11.72
CA LEU A 253 6.80 -10.14 12.24
C LEU A 253 8.29 -9.82 12.30
N VAL A 254 9.15 -10.82 12.53
CA VAL A 254 10.58 -10.61 12.81
C VAL A 254 11.48 -11.03 11.64
N ASN A 255 11.08 -12.03 10.86
CA ASN A 255 11.92 -12.62 9.81
C ASN A 255 11.52 -12.18 8.39
N THR A 256 10.56 -11.25 8.24
CA THR A 256 10.15 -10.71 6.93
C THR A 256 10.30 -9.20 6.87
N VAL A 257 10.50 -8.66 5.67
CA VAL A 257 10.59 -7.21 5.46
C VAL A 257 9.27 -6.52 5.81
N TRP A 258 8.12 -7.15 5.54
CA TRP A 258 6.81 -6.57 5.86
C TRP A 258 6.53 -6.55 7.36
N GLY A 259 6.96 -7.59 8.07
CA GLY A 259 6.88 -7.65 9.53
C GLY A 259 7.55 -6.44 10.17
N ASN A 260 8.75 -6.09 9.72
CA ASN A 260 9.47 -4.91 10.19
C ASN A 260 8.70 -3.60 9.91
N ALA A 261 8.13 -3.46 8.71
CA ALA A 261 7.30 -2.29 8.37
C ALA A 261 6.02 -2.21 9.24
N TRP A 262 5.42 -3.34 9.59
CA TRP A 262 4.25 -3.42 10.48
C TRP A 262 4.59 -3.11 11.93
N VAL A 263 5.73 -3.58 12.42
CA VAL A 263 6.24 -3.21 13.75
C VAL A 263 6.47 -1.70 13.80
N LEU A 264 7.08 -1.11 12.75
CA LEU A 264 7.22 0.33 12.65
C LEU A 264 5.86 1.04 12.64
N GLN A 265 4.88 0.54 11.89
CA GLN A 265 3.52 1.07 11.87
C GLN A 265 2.87 1.03 13.27
N ALA A 266 3.01 -0.07 14.00
CA ALA A 266 2.49 -0.23 15.34
C ALA A 266 3.12 0.79 16.30
N LEU A 267 4.44 0.85 16.35
CA LEU A 267 5.19 1.75 17.22
C LEU A 267 4.90 3.22 16.90
N ALA A 268 4.85 3.59 15.63
CA ALA A 268 4.57 4.96 15.21
C ALA A 268 3.10 5.35 15.48
N THR A 269 2.15 4.41 15.38
CA THR A 269 0.75 4.64 15.78
C THR A 269 0.62 4.80 17.29
N VAL A 270 1.38 4.01 18.08
CA VAL A 270 1.44 4.18 19.54
C VAL A 270 2.05 5.54 19.90
N ALA A 271 3.16 5.93 19.29
CA ALA A 271 3.78 7.24 19.49
C ALA A 271 2.82 8.38 19.12
N PHE A 272 2.06 8.22 18.02
CA PHE A 272 1.01 9.15 17.63
C PHE A 272 -0.06 9.28 18.72
N PHE A 273 -0.57 8.16 19.23
CA PHE A 273 -1.59 8.14 20.27
C PHE A 273 -1.10 8.71 21.61
N VAL A 274 0.13 8.38 22.02
CA VAL A 274 0.77 8.99 23.21
C VAL A 274 0.87 10.51 23.04
N GLY A 275 1.26 10.99 21.85
CA GLY A 275 1.23 12.41 21.52
C GLY A 275 -0.16 13.03 21.69
N LEU A 276 -1.23 12.35 21.25
CA LEU A 276 -2.61 12.80 21.47
C LEU A 276 -3.01 12.84 22.95
N LEU A 277 -2.56 11.89 23.77
CA LEU A 277 -2.81 11.88 25.22
C LEU A 277 -2.11 13.06 25.90
N VAL A 278 -0.83 13.27 25.59
CA VAL A 278 -0.06 14.45 26.05
C VAL A 278 -0.73 15.75 25.61
N ALA A 279 -1.32 15.77 24.40
CA ALA A 279 -1.99 16.95 23.87
C ALA A 279 -3.24 17.35 24.66
N ARG A 280 -3.78 16.47 25.52
CA ARG A 280 -4.90 16.78 26.43
C ARG A 280 -4.44 17.36 27.77
N ALA A 281 -3.16 17.24 28.12
CA ALA A 281 -2.66 17.80 29.36
C ALA A 281 -2.71 19.34 29.35
N PRO A 282 -2.94 20.01 30.50
CA PRO A 282 -3.16 21.46 30.58
C PRO A 282 -2.10 22.34 29.90
N HIS A 283 -0.85 21.88 29.84
CA HIS A 283 0.28 22.56 29.18
C HIS A 283 0.93 21.69 28.08
N GLY A 284 0.41 20.49 27.83
CA GLY A 284 1.01 19.51 26.93
C GLY A 284 0.56 19.62 25.48
N ARG A 285 -0.39 20.50 25.16
CA ARG A 285 -1.02 20.55 23.83
C ARG A 285 -0.05 20.63 22.65
N THR A 286 0.81 21.66 22.63
CA THR A 286 1.73 21.87 21.51
C THR A 286 2.74 20.73 21.41
N ILE A 287 3.34 20.34 22.53
CA ILE A 287 4.33 19.27 22.61
C ILE A 287 3.71 17.93 22.19
N GLY A 288 2.49 17.65 22.65
CA GLY A 288 1.75 16.44 22.31
C GLY A 288 1.42 16.36 20.82
N TRP A 289 0.95 17.44 20.20
CA TRP A 289 0.74 17.48 18.75
C TRP A 289 2.03 17.43 17.93
N MET A 290 3.14 17.97 18.44
CA MET A 290 4.46 17.78 17.83
C MET A 290 4.90 16.32 17.89
N GLY A 291 4.74 15.66 19.04
CA GLY A 291 5.00 14.22 19.17
C GLY A 291 4.10 13.38 18.27
N ALA A 292 2.82 13.72 18.18
CA ALA A 292 1.90 13.09 17.25
C ALA A 292 2.33 13.30 15.78
N ALA A 293 2.74 14.51 15.41
CA ALA A 293 3.24 14.80 14.07
C ALA A 293 4.48 13.97 13.71
N VAL A 294 5.41 13.76 14.65
CA VAL A 294 6.56 12.87 14.45
C VAL A 294 6.10 11.44 14.15
N GLY A 295 5.17 10.90 14.95
CA GLY A 295 4.57 9.59 14.69
C GLY A 295 3.90 9.51 13.31
N ALA A 296 3.14 10.53 12.91
CA ALA A 296 2.49 10.60 11.60
C ALA A 296 3.48 10.66 10.44
N VAL A 297 4.59 11.39 10.58
CA VAL A 297 5.66 11.45 9.57
C VAL A 297 6.34 10.10 9.43
N ILE A 298 6.65 9.41 10.53
CA ILE A 298 7.22 8.05 10.49
C ILE A 298 6.26 7.08 9.78
N LEU A 299 4.95 7.19 10.05
CA LEU A 299 3.94 6.38 9.39
C LEU A 299 3.88 6.59 7.86
N CYS A 300 4.30 7.75 7.35
CA CYS A 300 4.34 8.01 5.90
C CYS A 300 5.38 7.14 5.18
N ALA A 301 6.40 6.63 5.88
CA ALA A 301 7.41 5.76 5.30
C ALA A 301 6.96 4.29 5.20
N VAL A 302 5.97 3.88 5.99
CA VAL A 302 5.53 2.48 6.07
C VAL A 302 5.08 1.92 4.71
N PRO A 303 4.23 2.61 3.90
CA PRO A 303 3.84 2.10 2.58
C PRO A 303 5.04 1.92 1.63
N ALA A 304 6.02 2.81 1.71
CA ALA A 304 7.21 2.80 0.87
C ALA A 304 8.17 1.65 1.24
N LEU A 305 8.27 1.33 2.53
CA LEU A 305 9.10 0.24 3.06
C LEU A 305 8.52 -1.15 2.80
N SER A 306 7.21 -1.26 2.60
CA SER A 306 6.51 -2.53 2.35
C SER A 306 5.85 -2.60 0.96
N GLY A 307 6.36 -1.85 -0.01
CA GLY A 307 5.76 -1.73 -1.35
C GLY A 307 6.82 -1.59 -2.44
N HIS A 308 6.40 -1.24 -3.66
CA HIS A 308 7.29 -1.21 -4.84
C HIS A 308 8.56 -0.36 -4.66
N ALA A 309 8.50 0.71 -3.87
CA ALA A 309 9.65 1.56 -3.59
C ALA A 309 10.81 0.78 -2.92
N ALA A 310 10.50 -0.20 -2.06
CA ALA A 310 11.50 -1.07 -1.43
C ALA A 310 12.09 -2.12 -2.40
N ALA A 311 11.38 -2.42 -3.48
CA ALA A 311 11.80 -3.40 -4.49
C ALA A 311 12.67 -2.79 -5.61
N VAL A 312 12.87 -1.46 -5.64
CA VAL A 312 13.71 -0.79 -6.63
C VAL A 312 15.19 -1.10 -6.38
N GLU A 313 15.84 -1.83 -7.29
CA GLU A 313 17.26 -2.16 -7.21
C GLU A 313 18.15 -0.95 -7.55
N GLY A 314 19.26 -0.77 -6.81
CA GLY A 314 20.27 0.27 -7.06
C GLY A 314 19.90 1.71 -6.70
N ARG A 315 18.61 2.04 -6.51
CA ARG A 315 18.11 3.39 -6.16
C ARG A 315 17.04 3.41 -5.06
N THR A 316 16.98 2.36 -4.25
CA THR A 316 15.94 2.12 -3.24
C THR A 316 15.71 3.31 -2.31
N GLY A 317 16.78 3.96 -1.84
CA GLY A 317 16.66 5.11 -0.91
C GLY A 317 15.92 6.31 -1.52
N ILE A 318 16.13 6.59 -2.81
CA ILE A 318 15.44 7.70 -3.51
C ILE A 318 13.97 7.35 -3.73
N ALA A 319 13.67 6.11 -4.11
CA ALA A 319 12.31 5.63 -4.30
C ALA A 319 11.52 5.69 -2.98
N ILE A 320 12.10 5.20 -1.87
CA ILE A 320 11.49 5.25 -0.53
C ILE A 320 11.24 6.70 -0.11
N LEU A 321 12.22 7.58 -0.29
CA LEU A 321 12.08 8.99 0.08
C LEU A 321 10.99 9.68 -0.74
N SER A 322 10.98 9.48 -2.06
CA SER A 322 9.98 10.09 -2.96
C SER A 322 8.56 9.64 -2.59
N ASP A 323 8.36 8.35 -2.33
CA ASP A 323 7.05 7.81 -1.93
C ASP A 323 6.63 8.28 -0.53
N THR A 324 7.56 8.33 0.43
CA THR A 324 7.31 8.89 1.78
C THR A 324 6.85 10.36 1.69
N VAL A 325 7.55 11.16 0.88
CA VAL A 325 7.25 12.58 0.67
C VAL A 325 5.92 12.75 -0.09
N HIS A 326 5.61 11.86 -1.03
CA HIS A 326 4.33 11.82 -1.73
C HIS A 326 3.17 11.59 -0.76
N VAL A 327 3.28 10.59 0.12
CA VAL A 327 2.27 10.26 1.13
C VAL A 327 2.10 11.40 2.14
N LEU A 328 3.21 11.99 2.61
CA LEU A 328 3.18 13.16 3.50
C LEU A 328 2.46 14.35 2.84
N GLY A 329 2.79 14.65 1.59
CA GLY A 329 2.11 15.71 0.82
C GLY A 329 0.63 15.44 0.63
N ALA A 330 0.24 14.20 0.32
CA ALA A 330 -1.16 13.81 0.18
C ALA A 330 -1.91 13.94 1.52
N GLY A 331 -1.29 13.57 2.63
CA GLY A 331 -1.82 13.75 3.98
C GLY A 331 -1.98 15.21 4.39
N LEU A 332 -0.96 16.04 4.15
CA LEU A 332 -1.04 17.47 4.44
C LEU A 332 -2.06 18.21 3.56
N TRP A 333 -2.28 17.74 2.32
CA TRP A 333 -3.29 18.30 1.44
C TRP A 333 -4.69 17.75 1.73
N LEU A 334 -4.98 16.50 1.35
CA LEU A 334 -6.32 15.92 1.43
C LEU A 334 -6.72 15.60 2.88
N GLY A 335 -5.78 15.17 3.72
CA GLY A 335 -6.02 14.91 5.13
C GLY A 335 -6.41 16.17 5.89
N THR A 336 -5.62 17.24 5.77
CA THR A 336 -5.91 18.52 6.45
C THR A 336 -7.23 19.12 5.94
N LEU A 337 -7.51 19.03 4.64
CA LEU A 337 -8.81 19.43 4.08
C LEU A 337 -9.96 18.62 4.71
N SER A 338 -9.78 17.29 4.87
CA SER A 338 -10.78 16.42 5.51
C SER A 338 -11.08 16.87 6.93
N VAL A 339 -10.05 17.15 7.73
CA VAL A 339 -10.21 17.63 9.11
C VAL A 339 -10.79 19.04 9.17
N LEU A 340 -10.39 19.94 8.28
CA LEU A 340 -10.97 21.28 8.15
C LEU A 340 -12.47 21.21 7.90
N ILE A 341 -12.93 20.28 7.07
CA ILE A 341 -14.37 20.11 6.75
C ILE A 341 -15.10 19.32 7.83
N ALA A 342 -14.48 18.33 8.46
CA ALA A 342 -15.12 17.45 9.43
C ALA A 342 -15.13 18.03 10.87
N ALA A 343 -14.17 18.88 11.21
CA ALA A 343 -14.06 19.51 12.53
C ALA A 343 -14.13 21.05 12.46
N GLY A 344 -13.40 21.67 11.54
CA GLY A 344 -13.34 23.13 11.41
C GLY A 344 -14.68 23.76 10.99
N LEU A 345 -15.31 23.23 9.95
CA LEU A 345 -16.59 23.76 9.45
C LEU A 345 -17.74 23.57 10.46
N PRO A 346 -17.96 22.40 11.09
CA PRO A 346 -18.98 22.27 12.13
C PRO A 346 -18.72 23.17 13.34
N ALA A 347 -17.46 23.40 13.71
CA ALA A 347 -17.11 24.33 14.78
C ALA A 347 -17.48 25.78 14.42
N ALA A 348 -17.25 26.19 13.17
CA ALA A 348 -17.63 27.50 12.66
C ALA A 348 -19.16 27.68 12.59
N LEU A 349 -19.89 26.68 12.09
CA LEU A 349 -21.36 26.71 12.01
C LEU A 349 -22.05 26.69 13.38
N TRP A 350 -21.33 26.24 14.41
CA TRP A 350 -21.83 26.26 15.79
C TRP A 350 -21.83 27.65 16.42
N ALA A 351 -20.96 28.56 15.97
CA ALA A 351 -20.90 29.92 16.51
C ALA A 351 -22.12 30.73 16.06
N ARG A 352 -22.95 31.16 17.03
CA ARG A 352 -24.24 31.83 16.78
C ARG A 352 -24.12 33.32 16.47
N ASP A 353 -22.99 33.95 16.81
CA ASP A 353 -22.84 35.42 16.79
C ASP A 353 -22.20 35.95 15.50
N GLY A 354 -22.34 35.25 14.37
CA GLY A 354 -21.75 35.63 13.07
C GLY A 354 -20.22 35.47 12.96
N GLY A 355 -19.48 35.37 14.07
CA GLY A 355 -18.02 35.19 14.09
C GLY A 355 -17.52 33.85 13.51
N GLY A 356 -18.42 32.89 13.28
CA GLY A 356 -18.11 31.59 12.69
C GLY A 356 -17.61 31.67 11.24
N THR A 357 -18.20 32.53 10.41
CA THR A 357 -17.79 32.68 9.00
C THR A 357 -16.38 33.26 8.89
N ALA A 358 -16.07 34.29 9.70
CA ALA A 358 -14.73 34.87 9.80
C ALA A 358 -13.69 33.85 10.30
N ALA A 359 -14.03 33.07 11.34
CA ALA A 359 -13.16 32.02 11.85
C ALA A 359 -12.86 30.94 10.79
N PHE A 360 -13.88 30.52 10.04
CA PHE A 360 -13.70 29.56 8.95
C PHE A 360 -12.86 30.11 7.82
N ALA A 361 -13.09 31.37 7.42
CA ALA A 361 -12.27 32.04 6.42
C ALA A 361 -10.80 32.12 6.86
N ALA A 362 -10.53 32.42 8.13
CA ALA A 362 -9.18 32.43 8.70
C ALA A 362 -8.52 31.04 8.63
N MET A 363 -9.26 29.98 8.97
CA MET A 363 -8.78 28.59 8.85
C MET A 363 -8.45 28.22 7.39
N VAL A 364 -9.33 28.54 6.45
CA VAL A 364 -9.10 28.30 5.00
C VAL A 364 -7.90 29.10 4.48
N ASN A 365 -7.74 30.35 4.91
CA ASN A 365 -6.62 31.21 4.51
C ASN A 365 -5.28 30.68 5.02
N ARG A 366 -5.23 30.12 6.23
CA ARG A 366 -4.04 29.46 6.76
C ARG A 366 -3.72 28.14 6.05
N PHE A 367 -4.75 27.37 5.71
CA PHE A 367 -4.57 26.10 5.01
C PHE A 367 -4.14 26.28 3.54
N SER A 368 -4.57 27.35 2.87
CA SER A 368 -4.38 27.51 1.42
C SER A 368 -2.92 27.40 0.93
N PRO A 369 -1.91 28.06 1.55
CA PRO A 369 -0.51 27.89 1.16
C PRO A 369 0.01 26.47 1.39
N VAL A 370 -0.39 25.83 2.50
CA VAL A 370 -0.03 24.44 2.81
C VAL A 370 -0.59 23.50 1.76
N ALA A 371 -1.86 23.70 1.37
CA ALA A 371 -2.52 22.90 0.33
C ALA A 371 -1.81 23.02 -1.02
N LEU A 372 -1.46 24.24 -1.45
CA LEU A 372 -0.76 24.47 -2.73
C LEU A 372 0.65 23.86 -2.72
N ALA A 373 1.43 24.08 -1.67
CA ALA A 373 2.77 23.49 -1.54
C ALA A 373 2.71 21.96 -1.52
N SER A 374 1.75 21.39 -0.78
CA SER A 374 1.55 19.95 -0.69
C SER A 374 1.09 19.35 -2.03
N ALA A 375 0.19 20.01 -2.77
CA ALA A 375 -0.23 19.58 -4.09
C ALA A 375 0.92 19.60 -5.11
N ALA A 376 1.76 20.64 -5.08
CA ALA A 376 2.97 20.72 -5.92
C ALA A 376 3.96 19.61 -5.58
N LEU A 377 4.15 19.31 -4.29
CA LEU A 377 5.02 18.24 -3.81
C LEU A 377 4.52 16.86 -4.25
N VAL A 378 3.22 16.60 -4.12
CA VAL A 378 2.55 15.37 -4.60
C VAL A 378 2.71 15.22 -6.11
N ALA A 379 2.57 16.31 -6.88
CA ALA A 379 2.76 16.27 -8.32
C ALA A 379 4.21 15.93 -8.70
N ALA A 380 5.20 16.61 -8.10
CA ALA A 380 6.62 16.37 -8.37
C ALA A 380 7.05 14.95 -8.00
N THR A 381 6.74 14.49 -6.79
CA THR A 381 7.03 13.12 -6.34
C THR A 381 6.24 12.07 -7.13
N GLY A 382 5.02 12.38 -7.56
CA GLY A 382 4.22 11.51 -8.43
C GLY A 382 4.88 11.25 -9.79
N VAL A 383 5.50 12.28 -10.38
CA VAL A 383 6.30 12.13 -11.60
C VAL A 383 7.53 11.26 -11.34
N ILE A 384 8.28 11.51 -10.26
CA ILE A 384 9.45 10.70 -9.89
C ILE A 384 9.04 9.22 -9.70
N ASN A 385 7.97 8.95 -8.97
CA ASN A 385 7.49 7.58 -8.74
C ASN A 385 7.04 6.91 -10.04
N ALA A 386 6.38 7.64 -10.95
CA ALA A 386 6.01 7.10 -12.26
C ALA A 386 7.23 6.71 -13.10
N LEU A 387 8.32 7.49 -13.04
CA LEU A 387 9.58 7.21 -13.73
C LEU A 387 10.32 5.99 -13.17
N PHE A 388 10.09 5.63 -11.91
CA PHE A 388 10.64 4.39 -11.34
C PHE A 388 9.88 3.15 -11.80
N HIS A 389 8.58 3.27 -12.12
CA HIS A 389 7.74 2.12 -12.43
C HIS A 389 7.46 1.92 -13.92
N LEU A 390 7.63 2.97 -14.74
CA LEU A 390 7.43 2.91 -16.19
C LEU A 390 8.76 3.04 -16.92
N THR A 391 9.10 2.04 -17.72
CA THR A 391 10.30 2.03 -18.58
C THR A 391 10.02 2.58 -19.98
N ALA A 392 8.76 2.62 -20.42
CA ALA A 392 8.36 3.19 -21.71
C ALA A 392 7.00 3.90 -21.64
N PRO A 393 6.80 5.03 -22.36
CA PRO A 393 5.51 5.75 -22.37
C PRO A 393 4.32 4.90 -22.84
N ALA A 394 4.55 3.95 -23.75
CA ALA A 394 3.51 3.04 -24.23
C ALA A 394 2.84 2.24 -23.11
N GLN A 395 3.56 1.98 -22.01
CA GLN A 395 3.05 1.23 -20.87
C GLN A 395 1.89 1.94 -20.17
N LEU A 396 1.68 3.25 -20.39
CA LEU A 396 0.54 3.98 -19.86
C LEU A 396 -0.81 3.44 -20.36
N TRP A 397 -0.87 2.93 -21.59
CA TRP A 397 -2.12 2.39 -22.16
C TRP A 397 -2.07 0.89 -22.43
N THR A 398 -0.89 0.28 -22.55
CA THR A 398 -0.76 -1.17 -22.79
C THR A 398 -0.76 -2.02 -21.52
N THR A 399 -0.54 -1.43 -20.34
CA THR A 399 -0.46 -2.17 -19.06
C THR A 399 -1.58 -1.77 -18.11
N SER A 400 -2.02 -2.72 -17.27
CA SER A 400 -3.02 -2.44 -16.23
C SER A 400 -2.52 -1.38 -15.25
N TYR A 401 -1.24 -1.42 -14.86
CA TYR A 401 -0.63 -0.40 -14.02
C TYR A 401 -0.76 1.01 -14.62
N GLY A 402 -0.39 1.16 -15.89
CA GLY A 402 -0.49 2.43 -16.62
C GLY A 402 -1.93 2.96 -16.71
N GLN A 403 -2.89 2.08 -16.99
CA GLN A 403 -4.30 2.45 -17.09
C GLN A 403 -4.86 2.94 -15.74
N PHE A 404 -4.52 2.28 -14.62
CA PHE A 404 -4.88 2.75 -13.27
C PHE A 404 -4.17 4.05 -12.90
N LEU A 405 -2.92 4.24 -13.33
CA LEU A 405 -2.22 5.51 -13.17
C LEU A 405 -2.94 6.63 -13.92
N LEU A 406 -3.38 6.41 -15.16
CA LEU A 406 -4.18 7.38 -15.91
C LEU A 406 -5.51 7.69 -15.21
N ALA A 407 -6.20 6.67 -14.68
CA ALA A 407 -7.41 6.87 -13.89
C ALA A 407 -7.15 7.74 -12.64
N LYS A 408 -6.06 7.48 -11.92
CA LYS A 408 -5.63 8.28 -10.77
C LYS A 408 -5.35 9.73 -11.18
N LEU A 409 -4.64 9.95 -12.29
CA LEU A 409 -4.33 11.29 -12.81
C LEU A 409 -5.59 12.06 -13.26
N ALA A 410 -6.57 11.38 -13.86
CA ALA A 410 -7.85 11.97 -14.23
C ALA A 410 -8.64 12.43 -12.99
N LEU A 411 -8.72 11.58 -11.96
CA LEU A 411 -9.35 11.93 -10.69
C LEU A 411 -8.63 13.11 -10.01
N LEU A 412 -7.30 13.09 -9.98
CA LEU A 412 -6.51 14.18 -9.41
C LEU A 412 -6.68 15.51 -10.17
N SER A 413 -6.84 15.46 -11.49
CA SER A 413 -7.13 16.64 -12.30
C SER A 413 -8.47 17.27 -11.95
N VAL A 414 -9.47 16.46 -11.61
CA VAL A 414 -10.75 16.95 -11.09
C VAL A 414 -10.57 17.65 -9.75
N VAL A 415 -9.84 17.04 -8.81
CA VAL A 415 -9.55 17.64 -7.49
C VAL A 415 -8.76 18.95 -7.63
N ALA A 416 -7.74 18.97 -8.50
CA ALA A 416 -6.94 20.16 -8.77
C ALA A 416 -7.78 21.28 -9.41
N ALA A 417 -8.66 20.95 -10.36
CA ALA A 417 -9.56 21.92 -11.00
C ALA A 417 -10.56 22.52 -10.00
N THR A 418 -11.14 21.70 -9.10
CA THR A 418 -12.02 22.19 -8.03
C THR A 418 -11.26 23.03 -7.01
N GLY A 419 -10.03 22.63 -6.64
CA GLY A 419 -9.17 23.39 -5.74
C GLY A 419 -8.78 24.75 -6.34
N PHE A 420 -8.43 24.78 -7.62
CA PHE A 420 -8.16 26.02 -8.36
C PHE A 420 -9.39 26.91 -8.46
N TYR A 421 -10.57 26.35 -8.73
CA TYR A 421 -11.83 27.10 -8.70
C TYR A 421 -12.09 27.71 -7.32
N ASN A 422 -11.90 26.93 -6.26
CA ASN A 422 -12.07 27.40 -4.88
C ASN A 422 -11.09 28.53 -4.55
N TRP A 423 -9.81 28.37 -4.89
CA TRP A 423 -8.79 29.39 -4.67
C TRP A 423 -9.05 30.69 -5.43
N ARG A 424 -9.48 30.60 -6.70
CA ARG A 424 -9.67 31.77 -7.57
C ARG A 424 -11.02 32.46 -7.40
N ARG A 425 -12.09 31.72 -7.10
CA ARG A 425 -13.48 32.24 -7.14
C ARG A 425 -14.20 32.23 -5.80
N VAL A 426 -13.93 31.25 -4.93
CA VAL A 426 -14.65 31.11 -3.65
C VAL A 426 -13.90 31.78 -2.51
N ARG A 427 -12.58 31.60 -2.45
CA ARG A 427 -11.71 32.19 -1.42
C ARG A 427 -11.81 33.72 -1.32
N PRO A 428 -11.82 34.50 -2.43
CA PRO A 428 -11.87 35.97 -2.34
C PRO A 428 -13.17 36.54 -1.76
N VAL A 429 -14.25 35.74 -1.74
CA VAL A 429 -15.57 36.14 -1.25
C VAL A 429 -15.95 35.40 0.05
N LEU A 430 -14.95 34.82 0.73
CA LEU A 430 -15.16 34.19 2.04
C LEU A 430 -15.53 35.27 3.07
N GLY A 431 -16.68 35.09 3.71
CA GLY A 431 -17.30 36.06 4.62
C GLY A 431 -18.82 35.92 4.62
N ASP A 432 -19.38 35.56 3.46
CA ASP A 432 -20.80 35.28 3.28
C ASP A 432 -21.16 33.81 3.53
N GLU A 433 -22.34 33.57 4.09
CA GLU A 433 -22.88 32.21 4.32
C GLU A 433 -23.01 31.42 3.00
N ALA A 434 -23.38 32.10 1.91
CA ALA A 434 -23.44 31.51 0.57
C ALA A 434 -22.06 31.07 0.04
N ALA A 435 -20.98 31.76 0.40
CA ALA A 435 -19.62 31.35 0.06
C ALA A 435 -19.18 30.12 0.87
N ALA A 436 -19.53 30.06 2.16
CA ALA A 436 -19.28 28.89 3.01
C ALA A 436 -20.02 27.64 2.50
N LEU A 437 -21.28 27.78 2.06
CA LEU A 437 -22.05 26.68 1.45
C LEU A 437 -21.49 26.22 0.11
N ARG A 438 -20.99 27.14 -0.72
CA ARG A 438 -20.29 26.80 -1.98
C ARG A 438 -19.02 26.01 -1.70
N LEU A 439 -18.21 26.47 -0.75
CA LEU A 439 -17.00 25.78 -0.33
C LEU A 439 -17.29 24.39 0.24
N ARG A 440 -18.35 24.23 1.04
CA ARG A 440 -18.76 22.90 1.54
C ARG A 440 -19.12 21.95 0.40
N ARG A 441 -19.82 22.42 -0.63
CA ARG A 441 -20.20 21.59 -1.78
C ARG A 441 -18.99 21.19 -2.61
N SER A 442 -18.09 22.12 -2.92
CA SER A 442 -16.88 21.82 -3.68
C SER A 442 -15.91 20.94 -2.89
N ALA A 443 -15.71 21.21 -1.59
CA ALA A 443 -14.88 20.39 -0.74
C ALA A 443 -15.42 18.95 -0.60
N ARG A 444 -16.74 18.74 -0.57
CA ARG A 444 -17.32 17.39 -0.64
C ARG A 444 -16.95 16.67 -1.94
N VAL A 445 -16.94 17.37 -3.07
CA VAL A 445 -16.49 16.80 -4.34
C VAL A 445 -15.00 16.45 -4.26
N GLU A 446 -14.16 17.37 -3.77
CA GLU A 446 -12.72 17.13 -3.59
C GLU A 446 -12.45 15.91 -2.71
N LEU A 447 -13.17 15.76 -1.59
CA LEU A 447 -12.99 14.62 -0.67
C LEU A 447 -13.50 13.31 -1.24
N LEU A 448 -14.62 13.30 -1.98
CA LEU A 448 -15.13 12.08 -2.62
C LEU A 448 -14.23 11.63 -3.76
N VAL A 449 -13.78 12.56 -4.61
CA VAL A 449 -12.88 12.27 -5.72
C VAL A 449 -11.48 11.92 -5.20
N GLY A 450 -11.00 12.61 -4.17
CA GLY A 450 -9.76 12.28 -3.47
C GLY A 450 -9.81 10.89 -2.84
N GLY A 451 -10.91 10.54 -2.16
CA GLY A 451 -11.13 9.19 -1.63
C GLY A 451 -11.14 8.11 -2.73
N ALA A 452 -11.74 8.40 -3.88
CA ALA A 452 -11.69 7.52 -5.05
C ALA A 452 -10.26 7.40 -5.63
N ALA A 453 -9.48 8.49 -5.68
CA ALA A 453 -8.09 8.45 -6.11
C ALA A 453 -7.22 7.61 -5.14
N VAL A 454 -7.51 7.64 -3.84
CA VAL A 454 -6.88 6.75 -2.85
C VAL A 454 -7.31 5.29 -3.05
N LEU A 455 -8.57 5.03 -3.44
CA LEU A 455 -9.03 3.67 -3.77
C LEU A 455 -8.33 3.12 -5.01
N VAL A 456 -8.23 3.93 -6.08
CA VAL A 456 -7.45 3.59 -7.27
C VAL A 456 -5.98 3.35 -6.90
N THR A 457 -5.43 4.13 -5.96
CA THR A 457 -4.07 3.90 -5.44
C THR A 457 -3.96 2.57 -4.68
N ALA A 458 -4.96 2.19 -3.88
CA ALA A 458 -4.98 0.92 -3.16
C ALA A 458 -4.91 -0.28 -4.12
N VAL A 459 -5.62 -0.21 -5.25
CA VAL A 459 -5.51 -1.21 -6.32
C VAL A 459 -4.16 -1.11 -7.03
N LEU A 460 -3.72 0.09 -7.40
CA LEU A 460 -2.50 0.32 -8.16
C LEU A 460 -1.25 -0.25 -7.47
N VAL A 461 -1.17 -0.15 -6.14
CA VAL A 461 -0.06 -0.71 -5.34
C VAL A 461 -0.13 -2.25 -5.25
N ALA A 462 -1.25 -2.87 -5.61
CA ALA A 462 -1.35 -4.33 -5.76
C ALA A 462 -0.92 -4.81 -7.16
N LEU A 463 -0.85 -3.91 -8.14
CA LEU A 463 -0.64 -4.28 -9.52
C LEU A 463 0.87 -4.47 -9.81
N PRO A 464 1.22 -5.34 -10.77
CA PRO A 464 2.56 -5.38 -11.36
C PRO A 464 3.09 -3.99 -11.71
N THR A 465 4.32 -3.69 -11.33
CA THR A 465 5.06 -2.62 -12.01
C THR A 465 5.60 -3.15 -13.35
N PRO A 466 5.44 -2.42 -14.46
CA PRO A 466 6.00 -2.81 -15.77
C PRO A 466 7.53 -2.71 -15.88
N GLY A 467 8.18 -2.02 -14.93
CA GLY A 467 9.62 -1.72 -14.90
C GLY A 467 10.37 -2.44 -13.81
#